data_AF-A0A7S4NND9-F1
#
_entry.id   AF-A0A7S4NND9-F1
#
_cell.length_a   1.000
_cell.length_b   1.000
_cell.length_c   1.000
_cell.angle_alpha   90.00
_cell.angle_beta   90.00
_cell.angle_gamma   90.00
#
_symmetry.space_group_name_H-M   'P 1'
#
loop_
_entity.id
_entity.type
_entity.pdbx_description
1 polymer ?
#
loop_
_entity_poly.entity_id
_entity_poly.type
_entity_poly.pdbx_seq_one_letter_code
_entity_poly.pdbx_strand_id
1 'polypeptide(L)'
;GISLSHVTSMLVARYQTTVSATAFLSSLGLVVTTVPTTINGVVLSVLPPCNCDAFANGWSSNDIGEEGCARDDMVHGLLGVRTVCYPPQREYVPHLDDGCTSDSFRCIVTFSQPIFPTCACDWFSNQAYEGMANGLCQTTKSGHGRVCFPRNYIGDKKVGAWENFGCPEDSVRCS
;
A
#
# COMPACT_ATOMS: atom_id res chain seq x y z
N GLY A 1 -14.99 -30.15 -39.82
CA GLY A 1 -14.19 -30.52 -38.64
C GLY A 1 -13.99 -29.30 -37.78
N ILE A 2 -14.24 -29.38 -36.48
CA ILE A 2 -14.05 -28.25 -35.56
C ILE A 2 -12.53 -28.07 -35.39
N SER A 3 -11.98 -26.91 -35.73
CA SER A 3 -10.56 -26.64 -35.59
C SER A 3 -10.19 -26.42 -34.12
N LEU A 4 -8.99 -26.82 -33.73
CA LEU A 4 -8.46 -26.59 -32.37
C LEU A 4 -8.47 -25.10 -31.99
N SER A 5 -8.30 -24.21 -32.98
CA SER A 5 -8.41 -22.75 -32.84
C SER A 5 -9.83 -22.27 -32.50
N HIS A 6 -10.86 -22.95 -32.99
CA HIS A 6 -12.26 -22.66 -32.64
C HIS A 6 -12.59 -23.13 -31.23
N VAL A 7 -12.06 -24.29 -30.81
CA VAL A 7 -12.28 -24.80 -29.44
C VAL A 7 -11.59 -23.90 -28.42
N THR A 8 -10.36 -23.46 -28.71
CA THR A 8 -9.60 -22.58 -27.82
C THR A 8 -10.21 -21.18 -27.71
N SER A 9 -10.70 -20.59 -28.80
CA SER A 9 -11.39 -19.28 -28.72
C SER A 9 -12.69 -19.35 -27.92
N MET A 10 -13.46 -20.43 -28.05
CA MET A 10 -14.67 -20.64 -27.26
C MET A 10 -14.36 -20.86 -25.78
N LEU A 11 -13.29 -21.58 -25.45
CA LEU A 11 -12.83 -21.74 -24.07
C LEU A 11 -12.42 -20.39 -23.49
N VAL A 12 -11.56 -19.63 -24.18
CA VAL A 12 -11.12 -18.31 -23.69
C VAL A 12 -12.30 -17.38 -23.46
N ALA A 13 -13.29 -17.33 -24.35
CA ALA A 13 -14.49 -16.51 -24.18
C ALA A 13 -15.39 -16.96 -23.01
N ARG A 14 -15.44 -18.26 -22.70
CA ARG A 14 -16.25 -18.82 -21.60
C ARG A 14 -15.55 -18.71 -20.23
N TYR A 15 -14.22 -18.58 -20.22
CA TYR A 15 -13.39 -18.51 -19.00
C TYR A 15 -12.83 -17.10 -18.72
N GLN A 16 -13.34 -16.03 -19.36
CA GLN A 16 -12.87 -14.66 -19.09
C GLN A 16 -13.23 -14.16 -17.68
N THR A 17 -14.24 -14.75 -17.05
CA THR A 17 -14.66 -14.43 -15.69
C THR A 17 -14.99 -15.70 -14.92
N THR A 18 -14.75 -15.68 -13.61
CA THR A 18 -15.06 -16.78 -12.67
C THR A 18 -16.54 -17.17 -12.70
N VAL A 19 -17.42 -16.22 -13.03
CA VAL A 19 -18.88 -16.40 -13.14
C VAL A 19 -19.26 -17.23 -14.38
N SER A 20 -18.65 -16.94 -15.53
CA SER A 20 -18.92 -17.68 -16.77
C SER A 20 -18.38 -19.12 -16.73
N ALA A 21 -17.26 -19.30 -16.03
CA ALA A 21 -16.63 -20.61 -15.81
C ALA A 21 -17.47 -21.53 -14.90
N THR A 22 -17.99 -20.99 -13.79
CA THR A 22 -18.85 -21.73 -12.85
C THR A 22 -20.19 -22.08 -13.48
N ALA A 23 -20.79 -21.17 -14.26
CA ALA A 23 -22.01 -21.45 -15.01
C ALA A 23 -21.85 -22.62 -16.01
N PHE A 24 -20.73 -22.68 -16.73
CA PHE A 24 -20.47 -23.78 -17.66
C PHE A 24 -20.26 -25.12 -16.95
N LEU A 25 -19.47 -25.14 -15.87
CA LEU A 25 -19.23 -26.37 -15.10
C LEU A 25 -20.51 -26.89 -14.43
N SER A 26 -21.38 -26.00 -13.96
CA SER A 26 -22.69 -26.38 -13.43
C SER A 26 -23.61 -27.03 -14.47
N SER A 27 -23.53 -26.62 -15.75
CA SER A 27 -24.30 -27.25 -16.84
C SER A 27 -23.84 -28.67 -17.17
N LEU A 28 -22.64 -29.05 -16.74
CA LEU A 28 -22.07 -30.40 -16.84
C LEU A 28 -22.29 -31.23 -15.56
N GLY A 29 -23.06 -30.71 -14.59
CA GLY A 29 -23.31 -31.37 -13.30
C GLY A 29 -22.12 -31.36 -12.34
N LEU A 30 -21.06 -30.60 -12.66
CA LEU A 30 -19.89 -30.44 -11.80
C LEU A 30 -20.09 -29.25 -10.87
N VAL A 31 -20.16 -29.53 -9.57
CA VAL A 31 -20.18 -28.50 -8.53
C VAL A 31 -18.74 -28.06 -8.26
N VAL A 32 -18.43 -26.82 -8.61
CA VAL A 32 -17.15 -26.19 -8.26
C VAL A 32 -17.23 -25.72 -6.82
N THR A 33 -16.70 -26.51 -5.89
CA THR A 33 -16.70 -26.19 -4.45
C THR A 33 -15.59 -25.22 -4.05
N THR A 34 -14.61 -25.00 -4.92
CA THR A 34 -13.47 -24.10 -4.67
C THR A 34 -13.08 -23.36 -5.94
N VAL A 35 -13.11 -22.03 -5.93
CA VAL A 35 -12.49 -21.22 -6.98
C VAL A 35 -10.96 -21.39 -6.83
N PRO A 36 -10.23 -21.80 -7.88
CA PRO A 36 -8.78 -21.82 -7.78
C PRO A 36 -8.30 -20.40 -7.57
N THR A 37 -7.70 -20.15 -6.40
CA THR A 37 -7.08 -18.86 -6.07
C THR A 37 -5.83 -18.61 -6.92
N THR A 38 -5.37 -19.56 -7.73
CA THR A 38 -4.18 -19.43 -8.57
C THR A 38 -4.50 -19.53 -10.06
N ILE A 39 -4.29 -18.44 -10.81
CA ILE A 39 -4.24 -18.46 -12.28
C ILE A 39 -2.77 -18.32 -12.68
N ASN A 40 -2.18 -19.32 -13.35
CA ASN A 40 -0.75 -19.34 -13.72
C ASN A 40 0.22 -19.11 -12.55
N GLY A 41 -0.11 -19.61 -11.35
CA GLY A 41 0.71 -19.43 -10.15
C GLY A 41 0.55 -18.07 -9.46
N VAL A 42 -0.32 -17.19 -9.97
CA VAL A 42 -0.64 -15.90 -9.34
C VAL A 42 -1.84 -16.07 -8.43
N VAL A 43 -1.65 -15.85 -7.13
CA VAL A 43 -2.75 -15.81 -6.15
C VAL A 43 -3.63 -14.60 -6.44
N LEU A 44 -4.83 -14.82 -6.98
CA LEU A 44 -5.85 -13.80 -7.19
C LEU A 44 -6.51 -13.53 -5.84
N SER A 45 -5.93 -12.61 -5.06
CA SER A 45 -6.61 -12.12 -3.87
C SER A 45 -7.87 -11.34 -4.27
N VAL A 46 -8.98 -11.64 -3.61
CA VAL A 46 -10.25 -10.92 -3.76
C VAL A 46 -10.21 -9.59 -2.99
N LEU A 47 -9.23 -9.40 -2.12
CA LEU A 47 -9.07 -8.20 -1.32
C LEU A 47 -8.42 -7.07 -2.15
N PRO A 48 -8.88 -5.81 -2.00
CA PRO A 48 -8.26 -4.67 -2.67
C PRO A 48 -6.84 -4.41 -2.14
N PRO A 49 -5.98 -3.70 -2.87
CA PRO A 49 -4.70 -3.23 -2.33
C PRO A 49 -4.90 -2.14 -1.27
N CYS A 50 -4.07 -2.12 -0.23
CA CYS A 50 -4.16 -1.15 0.86
C CYS A 50 -3.58 0.23 0.52
N ASN A 51 -2.53 0.29 -0.31
CA ASN A 51 -1.73 1.50 -0.58
C ASN A 51 -1.30 2.23 0.69
N CYS A 52 -0.64 1.51 1.59
CA CYS A 52 -0.16 2.00 2.87
C CYS A 52 0.82 3.17 2.67
N ASP A 53 0.60 4.27 3.38
CA ASP A 53 1.60 5.32 3.60
C ASP A 53 2.48 5.00 4.81
N ALA A 54 1.92 4.28 5.77
CA ALA A 54 2.57 3.87 6.99
C ALA A 54 2.04 2.54 7.53
N PHE A 55 2.75 1.99 8.50
CA PHE A 55 2.54 0.70 9.16
C PHE A 55 2.56 0.90 10.68
N ALA A 56 1.71 0.18 11.40
CA ALA A 56 1.59 0.25 12.85
C ALA A 56 1.55 -1.14 13.49
N ASN A 57 1.58 -1.18 14.83
CA ASN A 57 1.39 -2.39 15.63
C ASN A 57 2.35 -3.56 15.27
N GLY A 58 3.62 -3.24 15.03
CA GLY A 58 4.66 -4.23 14.76
C GLY A 58 4.83 -4.62 13.29
N TRP A 59 4.03 -4.04 12.38
CA TRP A 59 4.20 -4.21 10.94
C TRP A 59 5.23 -3.28 10.32
N SER A 60 5.77 -3.74 9.20
CA SER A 60 6.90 -3.15 8.51
C SER A 60 6.80 -3.30 6.99
N SER A 61 7.74 -2.69 6.27
CA SER A 61 7.89 -2.90 4.83
C SER A 61 8.22 -4.34 4.42
N ASN A 62 8.54 -5.23 5.36
CA ASN A 62 8.73 -6.65 5.07
C ASN A 62 7.40 -7.42 4.92
N ASP A 63 6.28 -6.82 5.33
CA ASP A 63 4.94 -7.44 5.36
C ASP A 63 4.13 -7.11 4.08
N ILE A 64 4.80 -6.61 3.05
CA ILE A 64 4.17 -6.31 1.74
C ILE A 64 3.71 -7.62 1.09
N GLY A 65 2.46 -7.64 0.62
CA GLY A 65 1.81 -8.82 0.06
C GLY A 65 0.96 -9.62 1.05
N GLU A 66 1.08 -9.34 2.35
CA GLU A 66 0.25 -9.97 3.38
C GLU A 66 -1.16 -9.36 3.47
N GLU A 67 -2.09 -10.08 4.11
CA GLU A 67 -3.44 -9.59 4.38
C GLU A 67 -3.46 -8.71 5.63
N GLY A 68 -3.86 -7.45 5.48
CA GLY A 68 -3.86 -6.44 6.53
C GLY A 68 -5.16 -5.66 6.65
N CYS A 69 -5.22 -4.80 7.67
CA CYS A 69 -6.24 -3.78 7.80
C CYS A 69 -5.63 -2.43 7.42
N ALA A 70 -6.34 -1.67 6.60
CA ALA A 70 -6.01 -0.29 6.27
C ALA A 70 -7.05 0.65 6.86
N ARG A 71 -6.55 1.78 7.39
CA ARG A 71 -7.38 2.87 7.88
C ARG A 71 -6.87 4.18 7.33
N ASP A 72 -7.77 4.92 6.71
CA ASP A 72 -7.55 6.30 6.33
C ASP A 72 -7.67 7.20 7.57
N ASP A 73 -7.04 8.38 7.55
CA ASP A 73 -7.19 9.43 8.56
C ASP A 73 -6.52 9.21 9.93
N MET A 74 -5.59 8.26 10.09
CA MET A 74 -4.88 8.14 11.39
C MET A 74 -3.83 9.23 11.61
N VAL A 75 -3.33 9.89 10.55
CA VAL A 75 -2.29 10.92 10.64
C VAL A 75 -2.70 12.15 9.85
N HIS A 76 -2.97 13.25 10.55
CA HIS A 76 -3.15 14.56 9.95
C HIS A 76 -1.78 15.21 9.74
N GLY A 77 -1.19 15.05 8.56
CA GLY A 77 0.02 15.76 8.16
C GLY A 77 -0.30 17.03 7.36
N LEU A 78 0.70 17.92 7.20
CA LEU A 78 0.64 19.07 6.27
C LEU A 78 0.22 18.70 4.83
N LEU A 79 0.45 17.45 4.44
CA LEU A 79 0.16 16.91 3.10
C LEU A 79 -1.20 16.19 3.01
N GLY A 80 -2.00 16.24 4.08
CA GLY A 80 -3.34 15.64 4.12
C GLY A 80 -3.39 14.30 4.84
N VAL A 81 -4.47 13.59 4.54
CA VAL A 81 -4.82 12.27 5.07
C VAL A 81 -3.82 11.24 4.58
N ARG A 82 -3.44 10.32 5.48
CA ARG A 82 -2.56 9.19 5.17
C ARG A 82 -3.19 7.87 5.58
N THR A 83 -2.94 6.84 4.79
CA THR A 83 -3.43 5.48 5.04
C THR A 83 -2.42 4.71 5.90
N VAL A 84 -2.86 4.22 7.05
CA VAL A 84 -2.04 3.41 7.96
C VAL A 84 -2.51 1.97 7.93
N CYS A 85 -1.55 1.05 7.78
CA CYS A 85 -1.77 -0.38 7.73
C CYS A 85 -1.30 -1.09 8.99
N TYR A 86 -2.01 -2.14 9.39
CA TYR A 86 -1.71 -2.89 10.60
C TYR A 86 -2.30 -4.31 10.52
N PRO A 87 -1.84 -5.26 11.37
CA PRO A 87 -2.34 -6.62 11.34
C PRO A 87 -3.84 -6.70 11.63
N PRO A 88 -4.55 -7.66 11.02
CA PRO A 88 -5.94 -7.96 11.39
C PRO A 88 -6.03 -8.38 12.85
N GLN A 89 -7.09 -7.92 13.52
CA GLN A 89 -7.32 -8.27 14.92
C GLN A 89 -8.05 -9.62 15.06
N ARG A 90 -8.77 -10.03 14.02
CA ARG A 90 -9.63 -11.22 13.99
C ARG A 90 -9.53 -11.92 12.64
N GLU A 91 -9.94 -13.18 12.60
CA GLU A 91 -9.97 -13.97 11.37
C GLU A 91 -11.00 -13.42 10.38
N TYR A 92 -10.71 -13.57 9.09
CA TYR A 92 -11.62 -13.19 8.02
C TYR A 92 -12.69 -14.25 7.83
N VAL A 93 -13.94 -13.81 7.89
CA VAL A 93 -15.11 -14.61 7.59
C VAL A 93 -15.82 -13.98 6.38
N PRO A 94 -15.80 -14.64 5.20
CA PRO A 94 -16.41 -14.10 3.99
C PRO A 94 -17.85 -13.63 4.22
N HIS A 95 -18.16 -12.42 3.76
CA HIS A 95 -19.47 -11.77 3.87
C HIS A 95 -19.98 -11.51 5.30
N LEU A 96 -19.17 -11.74 6.33
CA LEU A 96 -19.58 -11.57 7.72
C LEU A 96 -18.63 -10.68 8.51
N ASP A 97 -17.33 -10.92 8.40
CA ASP A 97 -16.31 -10.26 9.21
C ASP A 97 -15.03 -10.08 8.40
N ASP A 98 -14.58 -8.85 8.25
CA ASP A 98 -13.33 -8.55 7.57
C ASP A 98 -12.11 -8.67 8.50
N GLY A 99 -12.31 -9.01 9.77
CA GLY A 99 -11.24 -9.17 10.74
C GLY A 99 -10.63 -7.85 11.23
N CYS A 100 -11.17 -6.71 10.76
CA CYS A 100 -10.68 -5.37 11.02
C CYS A 100 -11.61 -4.63 12.01
N THR A 101 -11.22 -3.41 12.42
CA THR A 101 -12.08 -2.53 13.22
C THR A 101 -13.08 -1.83 12.31
N SER A 102 -14.19 -1.33 12.87
CA SER A 102 -15.32 -0.76 12.11
C SER A 102 -14.98 0.45 11.22
N ASP A 103 -13.81 1.04 11.42
CA ASP A 103 -13.27 2.20 10.70
C ASP A 103 -12.09 1.83 9.79
N SER A 104 -11.97 0.56 9.45
CA SER A 104 -10.92 0.03 8.60
C SER A 104 -11.46 -1.07 7.70
N PHE A 105 -10.69 -1.43 6.68
CA PHE A 105 -11.06 -2.49 5.74
C PHE A 105 -9.89 -3.45 5.53
N ARG A 106 -10.22 -4.71 5.24
CA ARG A 106 -9.21 -5.72 4.93
C ARG A 106 -8.71 -5.61 3.49
N CYS A 107 -7.39 -5.69 3.31
CA CYS A 107 -6.74 -5.46 2.03
C CYS A 107 -5.41 -6.24 1.92
N ILE A 108 -4.86 -6.31 0.71
CA ILE A 108 -3.48 -6.78 0.49
C ILE A 108 -2.53 -5.60 0.66
N VAL A 109 -1.57 -5.77 1.55
CA VAL A 109 -0.60 -4.75 1.88
C VAL A 109 0.23 -4.38 0.66
N THR A 110 0.12 -3.13 0.24
CA THR A 110 0.97 -2.53 -0.77
C THR A 110 1.56 -1.25 -0.20
N PHE A 111 2.81 -0.94 -0.55
CA PHE A 111 3.48 0.29 -0.11
C PHE A 111 4.13 0.95 -1.32
N SER A 112 3.85 2.24 -1.48
CA SER A 112 4.53 3.08 -2.46
C SER A 112 5.46 4.02 -1.71
N GLN A 113 6.76 3.90 -1.96
CA GLN A 113 7.72 4.83 -1.36
C GLN A 113 7.40 6.27 -1.81
N PRO A 114 7.31 7.24 -0.88
CA PRO A 114 7.04 8.62 -1.24
C PRO A 114 8.17 9.21 -2.08
N ILE A 115 7.82 9.94 -3.13
CA ILE A 115 8.77 10.72 -3.92
C ILE A 115 8.89 12.10 -3.28
N PHE A 116 10.10 12.48 -2.88
CA PHE A 116 10.37 13.79 -2.28
C PHE A 116 10.96 14.74 -3.33
N PRO A 117 10.51 16.01 -3.37
CA PRO A 117 11.09 17.00 -4.27
C PRO A 117 12.50 17.39 -3.81
N THR A 118 13.31 17.93 -4.72
CA THR A 118 14.61 18.51 -4.37
C THR A 118 14.43 19.75 -3.49
N CYS A 119 15.25 19.88 -2.45
CA CYS A 119 15.19 21.06 -1.58
C CYS A 119 15.67 22.33 -2.32
N ALA A 120 14.96 23.44 -2.13
CA ALA A 120 15.36 24.76 -2.63
C ALA A 120 15.77 25.64 -1.44
N CYS A 121 16.89 25.29 -0.80
CA CYS A 121 17.36 25.91 0.43
C CYS A 121 18.08 27.24 0.15
N ASP A 122 17.66 28.31 0.83
CA ASP A 122 18.40 29.57 0.90
C ASP A 122 19.52 29.49 1.97
N TRP A 123 19.30 28.70 3.03
CA TRP A 123 20.26 28.50 4.13
C TRP A 123 20.19 27.08 4.72
N PHE A 124 21.34 26.56 5.17
CA PHE A 124 21.42 25.27 5.85
C PHE A 124 21.74 25.44 7.35
N SER A 125 20.97 24.78 8.21
CA SER A 125 21.08 24.84 9.67
C SER A 125 21.37 23.47 10.27
N ASN A 126 21.87 23.44 11.51
CA ASN A 126 22.15 22.21 12.26
C ASN A 126 23.01 21.18 11.50
N GLN A 127 24.06 21.66 10.82
CA GLN A 127 24.97 20.82 10.02
C GLN A 127 24.30 20.16 8.80
N ALA A 128 23.14 20.65 8.35
CA ALA A 128 22.61 20.27 7.05
C ALA A 128 23.57 20.64 5.93
N TYR A 129 23.58 19.83 4.88
CA TYR A 129 24.29 20.10 3.65
C TYR A 129 23.52 19.47 2.48
N GLU A 130 23.78 19.96 1.27
CA GLU A 130 23.15 19.49 0.05
C GLU A 130 23.46 18.00 -0.23
N GLY A 131 22.45 17.20 -0.58
CA GLY A 131 22.64 15.77 -0.85
C GLY A 131 22.91 14.92 0.39
N MET A 132 22.53 15.40 1.58
CA MET A 132 22.62 14.61 2.81
C MET A 132 21.86 13.28 2.67
N ALA A 133 22.53 12.15 2.94
CA ALA A 133 22.00 10.81 2.68
C ALA A 133 20.70 10.48 3.44
N ASN A 134 20.52 11.03 4.64
CA ASN A 134 19.28 10.88 5.42
C ASN A 134 18.20 11.91 5.03
N GLY A 135 18.43 12.67 3.95
CA GLY A 135 17.62 13.74 3.39
C GLY A 135 17.43 14.93 4.33
N LEU A 136 16.68 15.92 3.84
CA LEU A 136 16.53 17.21 4.50
C LEU A 136 15.06 17.54 4.74
N CYS A 137 14.83 18.58 5.53
CA CYS A 137 13.53 19.15 5.78
C CYS A 137 13.61 20.66 5.55
N GLN A 138 12.71 21.20 4.74
CA GLN A 138 12.69 22.61 4.34
C GLN A 138 11.51 23.33 4.99
N THR A 139 11.76 24.47 5.64
CA THR A 139 10.70 25.30 6.22
C THR A 139 9.72 25.79 5.15
N THR A 140 8.42 25.72 5.44
CA THR A 140 7.37 26.30 4.57
C THR A 140 7.08 27.77 4.87
N LYS A 141 7.34 28.20 6.11
CA LYS A 141 7.20 29.59 6.57
C LYS A 141 8.37 29.94 7.48
N SER A 142 9.33 30.72 6.99
CA SER A 142 10.33 31.31 7.88
C SER A 142 10.51 32.79 7.54
N GLY A 143 10.71 33.62 8.57
CA GLY A 143 11.05 35.03 8.41
C GLY A 143 12.43 35.26 7.78
N HIS A 144 13.18 34.19 7.51
CA HIS A 144 14.55 34.18 7.00
C HIS A 144 14.70 33.46 5.64
N GLY A 145 13.60 33.13 4.95
CA GLY A 145 13.63 32.39 3.67
C GLY A 145 13.44 30.87 3.83
N ARG A 146 13.86 30.07 2.83
CA ARG A 146 13.76 28.61 2.86
C ARG A 146 14.97 28.03 3.60
N VAL A 147 14.80 27.70 4.88
CA VAL A 147 15.86 27.09 5.69
C VAL A 147 15.73 25.57 5.64
N CYS A 148 16.85 24.89 5.44
CA CYS A 148 16.95 23.44 5.46
C CYS A 148 17.71 22.94 6.68
N PHE A 149 17.22 21.87 7.27
CA PHE A 149 17.83 21.21 8.41
C PHE A 149 17.80 19.69 8.21
N PRO A 150 18.68 18.93 8.89
CA PRO A 150 18.70 17.48 8.77
C PRO A 150 17.38 16.90 9.29
N ARG A 151 16.94 15.78 8.70
CA ARG A 151 15.81 15.01 9.23
C ARG A 151 16.12 14.53 10.64
N ASN A 152 15.19 14.70 11.56
CA ASN A 152 15.31 14.20 12.92
C ASN A 152 14.92 12.71 12.99
N TYR A 153 15.65 11.87 12.25
CA TYR A 153 15.39 10.44 12.23
C TYR A 153 16.68 9.66 11.93
N ILE A 154 17.04 8.76 12.84
CA ILE A 154 18.25 7.96 12.75
C ILE A 154 17.89 6.55 12.25
N GLY A 155 18.44 6.20 11.09
CA GLY A 155 18.35 4.87 10.48
C GLY A 155 17.03 4.59 9.75
N ASP A 156 16.93 3.40 9.17
CA ASP A 156 15.68 2.82 8.70
C ASP A 156 15.14 1.93 9.82
N LYS A 157 14.04 2.32 10.45
CA LYS A 157 13.42 1.49 11.49
C LYS A 157 12.46 0.48 10.89
N LYS A 158 12.14 0.59 9.59
CA LYS A 158 11.09 -0.17 8.89
C LYS A 158 9.71 -0.09 9.55
N VAL A 159 9.56 0.71 10.61
CA VAL A 159 8.30 0.92 11.31
C VAL A 159 7.59 2.03 10.60
N GLY A 160 6.64 1.60 9.78
CA GLY A 160 5.63 2.47 9.25
C GLY A 160 6.06 3.48 8.22
N ALA A 161 7.16 3.25 7.50
CA ALA A 161 7.67 4.25 6.57
C ALA A 161 7.89 5.63 7.24
N TRP A 162 7.91 5.68 8.57
CA TRP A 162 8.06 6.90 9.35
C TRP A 162 9.45 7.46 9.21
N GLU A 163 10.42 6.64 8.80
CA GLU A 163 11.70 7.15 8.32
C GLU A 163 11.45 8.23 7.27
N ASN A 164 10.48 8.07 6.38
CA ASN A 164 10.18 9.06 5.34
C ASN A 164 9.58 10.37 5.91
N PHE A 165 9.18 10.40 7.19
CA PHE A 165 8.49 11.51 7.84
C PHE A 165 9.14 11.84 9.20
N GLY A 166 10.20 12.65 9.17
CA GLY A 166 10.97 13.07 10.37
C GLY A 166 11.25 14.56 10.39
N CYS A 167 10.35 15.34 9.80
CA CYS A 167 10.45 16.79 9.73
C CYS A 167 9.57 17.43 10.82
N PRO A 168 10.03 18.53 11.47
CA PRO A 168 9.21 19.42 12.26
C PRO A 168 7.93 19.84 11.52
N GLU A 169 6.89 20.12 12.29
CA GLU A 169 5.53 20.40 11.81
C GLU A 169 5.45 21.57 10.83
N ASP A 170 6.38 22.53 10.88
CA ASP A 170 6.43 23.72 10.01
C ASP A 170 7.25 23.51 8.72
N SER A 171 7.64 22.27 8.45
CA SER A 171 8.55 21.94 7.34
C SER A 171 8.12 20.73 6.54
N VAL A 172 8.58 20.70 5.30
CA VAL A 172 8.31 19.62 4.34
C VAL A 172 9.58 18.83 4.06
N ARG A 173 9.41 17.52 3.92
CA ARG A 173 10.49 16.61 3.53
C ARG A 173 10.89 16.85 2.09
N CYS A 174 12.20 16.89 1.85
CA CYS A 174 12.80 17.02 0.53
C CYS A 174 14.11 16.19 0.46
N SER A 175 14.57 15.92 -0.77
CA SER A 175 15.78 15.12 -1.07
C SER A 175 16.93 15.98 -1.56
#